data_AF-K6UVP9-F1
#
_entry.id   AF-K6UVP9-F1
#
_cell.length_a   1.000
_cell.length_b   1.000
_cell.length_c   1.000
_cell.angle_alpha   90.00
_cell.angle_beta   90.00
_cell.angle_gamma   90.00
#
_symmetry.space_group_name_H-M   'P 1'
#
loop_
_entity.id
_entity.type
_entity.pdbx_description
1 polymer ?
#
loop_
_entity_poly.entity_id
_entity_poly.type
_entity_poly.pdbx_seq_one_letter_code
_entity_poly.pdbx_strand_id
1 'polypeptide(L)'
;IEENDELEEEEQKQKSKAQENKQHFLSSRNPCTHDHSKERQLYEKESKEKIKASNAFNEEGKKAFYEKNYKLACVYFRKGLIQLDYSFPDSEQEQCEQSRLEINLHLNLAITKFHMSNYHECISECSTVGAECALGRI
;
A
#
# COMPACT_ATOMS: atom_id res chain seq x y z
N ILE A 1 24.94 6.95 -51.37
CA ILE A 1 23.51 7.33 -51.34
C ILE A 1 22.73 6.26 -50.59
N GLU A 2 23.01 4.97 -50.82
CA GLU A 2 22.33 3.83 -50.17
C GLU A 2 22.51 3.72 -48.63
N GLU A 3 23.62 4.21 -48.06
CA GLU A 3 23.90 4.09 -46.62
C GLU A 3 23.06 5.04 -45.74
N ASN A 4 22.50 6.10 -46.33
CA ASN A 4 21.67 7.08 -45.62
C ASN A 4 20.21 6.62 -45.48
N ASP A 5 19.72 5.83 -46.44
CA ASP A 5 18.33 5.36 -46.48
C ASP A 5 18.10 4.23 -45.46
N GLU A 6 19.09 3.36 -45.23
CA GLU A 6 19.02 2.28 -44.22
C GLU A 6 18.98 2.82 -42.77
N LEU A 7 19.71 3.91 -42.50
CA LEU A 7 19.72 4.57 -41.19
C LEU A 7 18.37 5.26 -40.88
N GLU A 8 17.73 5.83 -41.90
CA GLU A 8 16.40 6.44 -41.76
C GLU A 8 15.30 5.39 -41.53
N GLU A 9 15.37 4.23 -42.20
CA GLU A 9 14.44 3.12 -41.98
C GLU A 9 14.56 2.51 -40.58
N GLU A 10 15.78 2.36 -40.04
CA GLU A 10 15.99 1.87 -38.68
C GLU A 10 15.44 2.84 -37.62
N GLU A 11 15.65 4.15 -37.79
CA GLU A 11 15.06 5.17 -36.91
C GLU A 11 13.53 5.14 -36.94
N GLN A 12 12.92 4.95 -38.11
CA GLN A 12 11.46 4.87 -38.26
C GLN A 12 10.89 3.60 -37.61
N LYS A 13 11.60 2.47 -37.69
CA LYS A 13 11.25 1.23 -36.98
C LYS A 13 11.36 1.37 -35.47
N GLN A 14 12.36 2.10 -34.97
CA GLN A 14 12.51 2.34 -33.53
C GLN A 14 11.42 3.29 -33.01
N LYS A 15 11.11 4.36 -33.77
CA LYS A 15 10.05 5.31 -33.42
C LYS A 15 8.67 4.65 -33.40
N SER A 16 8.35 3.81 -34.38
CA SER A 16 7.08 3.06 -34.43
C SER A 16 6.94 2.06 -33.27
N LYS A 17 7.98 1.26 -32.96
CA LYS A 17 7.97 0.36 -31.79
C LYS A 17 7.83 1.11 -30.46
N ALA A 18 8.49 2.27 -30.32
CA ALA A 18 8.35 3.11 -29.14
C ALA A 18 6.94 3.72 -29.01
N GLN A 19 6.29 4.04 -30.14
CA GLN A 19 4.91 4.53 -30.18
C GLN A 19 3.90 3.42 -29.83
N GLU A 20 4.08 2.21 -30.37
CA GLU A 20 3.25 1.04 -30.04
C GLU A 20 3.34 0.69 -28.56
N ASN A 21 4.56 0.67 -27.98
CA ASN A 21 4.73 0.43 -26.54
C ASN A 21 4.09 1.53 -25.68
N LYS A 22 4.17 2.80 -26.11
CA LYS A 22 3.48 3.90 -25.42
C LYS A 22 1.96 3.76 -25.52
N GLN A 23 1.42 3.40 -26.67
CA GLN A 23 -0.02 3.19 -26.85
C GLN A 23 -0.52 1.98 -26.05
N HIS A 24 0.24 0.89 -26.01
CA HIS A 24 -0.07 -0.28 -25.18
C HIS A 24 -0.09 0.09 -23.68
N PHE A 25 0.93 0.83 -23.20
CA PHE A 25 0.99 1.32 -21.82
C PHE A 25 -0.14 2.29 -21.47
N LEU A 26 -0.56 3.14 -22.41
CA LEU A 26 -1.68 4.07 -22.23
C LEU A 26 -3.04 3.36 -22.29
N SER A 27 -3.22 2.36 -23.16
CA SER A 27 -4.48 1.58 -23.23
C SER A 27 -4.66 0.64 -22.04
N SER A 28 -3.56 0.17 -21.44
CA SER A 28 -3.59 -0.60 -20.19
C SER A 28 -3.98 0.26 -18.98
N ARG A 29 -3.87 1.59 -19.08
CA ARG A 29 -4.38 2.56 -18.10
C ARG A 29 -5.80 2.98 -18.44
N ASN A 30 -6.73 2.03 -18.55
CA ASN A 30 -8.15 2.38 -18.50
C ASN A 30 -8.49 2.77 -17.05
N PRO A 31 -8.84 4.03 -16.75
CA PRO A 31 -9.03 4.50 -15.36
C PRO A 31 -10.35 3.99 -14.73
N CYS A 32 -11.17 3.27 -15.49
CA CYS A 32 -12.43 2.66 -15.03
C CYS A 32 -12.54 1.20 -15.47
N THR A 33 -11.59 0.35 -15.06
CA THR A 33 -11.90 -1.07 -14.93
C THR A 33 -12.80 -1.21 -13.70
N HIS A 34 -14.10 -1.46 -13.88
CA HIS A 34 -15.02 -1.86 -12.81
C HIS A 34 -14.71 -3.31 -12.34
N ASP A 35 -13.42 -3.64 -12.30
CA ASP A 35 -12.89 -4.94 -11.93
C ASP A 35 -12.58 -4.91 -10.44
N HIS A 36 -13.62 -5.20 -9.66
CA HIS A 36 -13.52 -5.37 -8.21
C HIS A 36 -12.89 -6.71 -7.83
N SER A 37 -12.27 -7.44 -8.77
CA SER A 37 -11.62 -8.74 -8.50
C SER A 37 -10.65 -8.66 -7.33
N LYS A 38 -9.87 -7.57 -7.23
CA LYS A 38 -8.90 -7.37 -6.14
C LYS A 38 -9.54 -7.13 -4.79
N GLU A 39 -10.65 -6.39 -4.77
CA GLU A 39 -11.44 -6.16 -3.55
C GLU A 39 -12.10 -7.47 -3.11
N ARG A 40 -12.68 -8.22 -4.06
CA ARG A 40 -13.30 -9.52 -3.82
C ARG A 40 -12.30 -10.55 -3.29
N GLN A 41 -11.10 -10.60 -3.87
CA GLN A 41 -9.99 -11.42 -3.37
C GLN A 41 -9.53 -11.04 -1.96
N LEU A 42 -9.64 -9.76 -1.58
CA LEU A 42 -9.35 -9.34 -0.21
C LEU A 42 -10.45 -9.86 0.72
N TYR A 43 -11.72 -9.69 0.36
CA TYR A 43 -12.86 -10.16 1.17
C TYR A 43 -12.84 -11.66 1.41
N GLU A 44 -12.60 -12.45 0.36
CA GLU A 44 -12.67 -13.92 0.38
C GLU A 44 -11.55 -14.59 1.20
N LYS A 45 -10.48 -13.86 1.56
CA LYS A 45 -9.41 -14.40 2.40
C LYS A 45 -9.84 -14.58 3.85
N GLU A 46 -9.30 -15.60 4.49
CA GLU A 46 -9.49 -15.81 5.92
C GLU A 46 -8.87 -14.66 6.74
N SER A 47 -9.46 -14.37 7.89
CA SER A 47 -9.00 -13.32 8.79
C SER A 47 -7.54 -13.50 9.23
N LYS A 48 -7.10 -14.75 9.46
CA LYS A 48 -5.70 -15.09 9.75
C LYS A 48 -4.74 -14.66 8.64
N GLU A 49 -5.12 -14.84 7.38
CA GLU A 49 -4.29 -14.45 6.24
C GLU A 49 -4.20 -12.92 6.12
N LYS A 50 -5.30 -12.22 6.39
CA LYS A 50 -5.34 -10.75 6.42
C LYS A 50 -4.47 -10.17 7.54
N ILE A 51 -4.54 -10.74 8.75
CA ILE A 51 -3.68 -10.36 9.89
C ILE A 51 -2.21 -10.60 9.53
N LYS A 52 -1.89 -11.75 8.93
CA LYS A 52 -0.53 -12.06 8.48
C LYS A 52 -0.04 -11.10 7.39
N ALA A 53 -0.89 -10.76 6.42
CA ALA A 53 -0.59 -9.80 5.37
C ALA A 53 -0.37 -8.39 5.94
N SER A 54 -1.19 -7.99 6.92
CA SER A 54 -1.02 -6.74 7.65
C SER A 54 0.35 -6.67 8.32
N ASN A 55 0.77 -7.77 8.96
CA ASN A 55 2.08 -7.83 9.60
C ASN A 55 3.23 -7.75 8.59
N ALA A 56 3.10 -8.38 7.42
CA ALA A 56 4.09 -8.23 6.35
C ALA A 56 4.23 -6.77 5.89
N PHE A 57 3.11 -6.05 5.75
CA PHE A 57 3.16 -4.61 5.44
C PHE A 57 3.76 -3.78 6.58
N ASN A 58 3.55 -4.16 7.84
CA ASN A 58 4.19 -3.50 8.98
C ASN A 58 5.72 -3.60 8.88
N GLU A 59 6.25 -4.79 8.59
CA GLU A 59 7.70 -5.00 8.47
C GLU A 59 8.30 -4.25 7.26
N GLU A 60 7.63 -4.28 6.09
CA GLU A 60 8.07 -3.49 4.93
C GLU A 60 7.99 -1.98 5.19
N GLY A 61 6.98 -1.53 5.94
CA GLY A 61 6.84 -0.15 6.37
C GLY A 61 7.97 0.28 7.29
N LYS A 62 8.35 -0.55 8.27
CA LYS A 62 9.51 -0.31 9.15
C LYS A 62 10.80 -0.23 8.35
N LYS A 63 11.01 -1.15 7.39
CA LYS A 63 12.18 -1.13 6.52
C LYS A 63 12.27 0.19 5.73
N ALA A 64 11.18 0.60 5.08
CA ALA A 64 11.12 1.88 4.38
C ALA A 64 11.34 3.09 5.31
N PHE A 65 10.87 3.01 6.56
CA PHE A 65 11.09 4.02 7.58
C PHE A 65 12.58 4.14 7.95
N TYR A 66 13.27 3.01 8.17
CA TYR A 66 14.71 3.00 8.46
C TYR A 66 15.56 3.51 7.29
N GLU A 67 15.11 3.29 6.05
CA GLU A 67 15.69 3.87 4.84
C GLU A 67 15.37 5.37 4.67
N LYS A 68 14.68 5.99 5.64
CA LYS A 68 14.20 7.39 5.62
C LYS A 68 13.21 7.69 4.49
N ASN A 69 12.64 6.66 3.87
CA ASN A 69 11.60 6.81 2.87
C ASN A 69 10.22 6.89 3.53
N TYR A 70 9.98 7.99 4.25
CA TYR A 70 8.77 8.17 5.06
C TYR A 70 7.47 8.14 4.25
N LYS A 71 7.50 8.61 2.98
CA LYS A 71 6.34 8.56 2.09
C LYS A 71 5.95 7.11 1.77
N LEU A 72 6.94 6.27 1.45
CA LEU A 72 6.70 4.86 1.18
C LEU A 72 6.28 4.10 2.44
N ALA A 73 6.91 4.39 3.59
CA ALA A 73 6.52 3.83 4.88
C ALA A 73 5.04 4.10 5.21
N CYS A 74 4.56 5.33 5.01
CA CYS A 74 3.14 5.66 5.18
C CYS A 74 2.22 4.80 4.30
N VAL A 75 2.61 4.53 3.06
CA VAL A 75 1.81 3.71 2.14
C VAL A 75 1.72 2.27 2.66
N TYR A 76 2.83 1.71 3.16
CA TYR A 76 2.83 0.36 3.73
C TYR A 76 2.01 0.28 5.01
N PHE A 77 2.17 1.20 5.96
CA PHE A 77 1.39 1.18 7.19
C PHE A 77 -0.11 1.30 6.93
N ARG A 78 -0.53 2.16 5.99
CA ARG A 78 -1.94 2.26 5.57
C ARG A 78 -2.45 0.99 4.90
N LYS A 79 -1.63 0.33 4.07
CA LYS A 79 -2.00 -0.98 3.50
C LYS A 79 -2.22 -2.03 4.58
N GLY A 80 -1.40 -2.01 5.64
CA GLY A 80 -1.57 -2.87 6.81
C GLY A 80 -2.92 -2.64 7.49
N LEU A 81 -3.28 -1.38 7.76
CA LEU A 81 -4.57 -1.02 8.38
C LEU A 81 -5.76 -1.49 7.51
N ILE A 82 -5.70 -1.26 6.20
CA ILE A 82 -6.74 -1.73 5.27
C ILE A 82 -6.89 -3.25 5.30
N GLN A 83 -5.84 -4.04 5.54
CA GLN A 83 -6.02 -5.48 5.71
C GLN A 83 -6.83 -5.80 6.98
N LEU A 84 -6.60 -5.05 8.06
CA LEU A 84 -7.27 -5.26 9.35
C LEU A 84 -8.74 -4.83 9.31
N ASP A 85 -9.05 -3.74 8.60
CA ASP A 85 -10.44 -3.25 8.40
C ASP A 85 -11.36 -4.33 7.77
N TYR A 86 -10.79 -5.26 7.01
CA TYR A 86 -11.50 -6.34 6.31
C TYR A 86 -11.30 -7.70 7.00
N SER A 87 -10.62 -7.73 8.15
CA SER A 87 -10.42 -8.93 8.95
C SER A 87 -11.43 -9.00 10.08
N PHE A 88 -12.08 -10.15 10.21
CA PHE A 88 -13.12 -10.43 11.20
C PHE A 88 -12.66 -11.61 12.05
N PRO A 89 -12.00 -11.37 13.19
CA PRO A 89 -11.37 -12.42 13.97
C PRO A 89 -12.44 -13.33 14.57
N ASP A 90 -12.29 -14.64 14.38
CA ASP A 90 -13.27 -15.63 14.87
C ASP A 90 -13.00 -16.07 16.32
N SER A 91 -11.79 -15.77 16.83
CA SER A 91 -11.35 -16.11 18.17
C SER A 91 -10.79 -14.91 18.93
N GLU A 92 -10.88 -14.96 20.26
CA GLU A 92 -10.32 -13.93 21.16
C GLU A 92 -8.80 -13.77 20.96
N GLN A 93 -8.11 -14.85 20.63
CA GLN A 93 -6.68 -14.83 20.33
C GLN A 93 -6.39 -14.04 19.05
N GLU A 94 -7.15 -14.26 17.97
CA GLU A 94 -7.02 -13.50 16.73
C GLU A 94 -7.38 -12.02 16.94
N GLN A 95 -8.39 -11.75 17.77
CA GLN A 95 -8.76 -10.38 18.14
C GLN A 95 -7.64 -9.67 18.89
N CYS A 96 -7.00 -10.32 19.86
CA CYS A 96 -5.83 -9.79 20.55
C CYS A 96 -4.67 -9.52 19.58
N GLU A 97 -4.41 -10.43 18.64
CA GLU A 97 -3.36 -10.26 17.64
C GLU A 97 -3.64 -9.10 16.69
N GLN A 98 -4.88 -8.96 16.24
CA GLN A 98 -5.34 -7.86 15.41
C GLN A 98 -5.21 -6.52 16.14
N SER A 99 -5.80 -6.38 17.34
CA SER A 99 -5.73 -5.14 18.13
C SER A 99 -4.28 -4.71 18.37
N ARG A 100 -3.42 -5.66 18.74
CA ARG A 100 -1.98 -5.38 18.94
C ARG A 100 -1.34 -4.85 17.65
N LEU A 101 -1.68 -5.41 16.51
CA LEU A 101 -1.09 -5.02 15.24
C LEU A 101 -1.61 -3.66 14.75
N GLU A 102 -2.90 -3.39 14.94
CA GLU A 102 -3.57 -2.13 14.65
C GLU A 102 -2.91 -0.97 15.40
N ILE A 103 -2.73 -1.10 16.72
CA ILE A 103 -2.02 -0.13 17.55
C ILE A 103 -0.61 0.14 17.02
N ASN A 104 0.14 -0.93 16.73
CA ASN A 104 1.52 -0.81 16.23
C ASN A 104 1.56 -0.04 14.90
N LEU A 105 0.61 -0.30 14.00
CA LEU A 105 0.51 0.38 12.71
C LEU A 105 0.16 1.86 12.88
N HIS A 106 -0.81 2.21 13.73
CA HIS A 106 -1.15 3.60 14.03
C HIS A 106 0.03 4.35 14.66
N LEU A 107 0.73 3.75 15.62
CA LEU A 107 1.91 4.37 16.23
C LEU A 107 3.05 4.57 15.22
N ASN A 108 3.32 3.57 14.37
CA ASN A 108 4.33 3.69 13.32
C ASN A 108 3.95 4.76 12.29
N LEU A 109 2.67 4.86 11.94
CA LEU A 109 2.16 5.90 11.05
C LEU A 109 2.28 7.29 11.69
N ALA A 110 1.94 7.44 12.97
CA ALA A 110 2.08 8.68 13.72
C ALA A 110 3.54 9.17 13.74
N ILE A 111 4.48 8.29 14.09
CA ILE A 111 5.92 8.62 14.08
C ILE A 111 6.39 9.00 12.67
N THR A 112 5.96 8.27 11.64
CA THR A 112 6.29 8.59 10.25
C THR A 112 5.76 9.97 9.84
N LYS A 113 4.52 10.30 10.24
CA LYS A 113 3.89 11.60 9.99
C LYS A 113 4.57 12.73 10.74
N PHE A 114 5.03 12.48 11.95
CA PHE A 114 5.85 13.41 12.71
C PHE A 114 7.15 13.76 11.96
N HIS A 115 7.86 12.75 11.43
CA HIS A 115 9.06 12.97 10.61
C HIS A 115 8.79 13.70 9.29
N MET A 116 7.56 13.66 8.79
CA MET A 116 7.12 14.42 7.61
C MET A 116 6.59 15.82 7.94
N SER A 117 6.62 16.26 9.20
CA SER A 117 6.01 17.50 9.69
C SER A 117 4.49 17.60 9.51
N ASN A 118 3.80 16.47 9.34
CA ASN A 118 2.33 16.40 9.27
C ASN A 118 1.75 16.23 10.69
N TYR A 119 1.88 17.26 11.52
CA TYR A 119 1.52 17.18 12.95
C TYR A 119 0.02 16.95 13.20
N HIS A 120 -0.85 17.50 12.36
CA HIS A 120 -2.30 17.30 12.50
C HIS A 120 -2.70 15.83 12.32
N GLU A 121 -2.18 15.19 11.27
CA GLU A 121 -2.40 13.75 11.04
C GLU A 121 -1.77 12.94 12.18
N CYS A 122 -0.56 13.27 12.64
CA CYS A 122 0.08 12.59 13.76
C CYS A 122 -0.78 12.59 15.03
N ILE A 123 -1.37 13.73 15.40
CA ILE A 123 -2.25 13.82 16.58
C ILE A 123 -3.50 12.97 16.39
N SER A 124 -4.06 12.96 15.18
CA SER A 124 -5.22 12.13 14.86
C SER A 124 -4.91 10.65 15.08
N GLU A 125 -3.79 10.16 14.54
CA GLU A 125 -3.37 8.75 14.68
C GLU A 125 -3.12 8.37 16.15
N CYS A 126 -2.46 9.23 16.93
CA CYS A 126 -2.26 9.01 18.36
C CYS A 126 -3.59 8.98 19.14
N SER A 127 -4.57 9.78 18.71
CA SER A 127 -5.88 9.86 19.36
C SER A 127 -6.71 8.61 19.10
N THR A 128 -6.60 8.01 17.89
CA THR A 128 -7.23 6.72 17.56
C THR A 128 -6.77 5.63 18.53
N VAL A 129 -5.46 5.51 18.75
CA VAL A 129 -4.89 4.54 19.71
C VAL A 129 -5.39 4.81 21.13
N GLY A 130 -5.45 6.09 21.55
CA GLY A 130 -5.96 6.46 22.86
C GLY A 130 -7.44 6.09 23.06
N ALA A 131 -8.26 6.22 22.02
CA ALA A 131 -9.68 5.86 22.05
C ALA A 131 -9.87 4.33 22.15
N GLU A 132 -9.06 3.54 21.44
CA GLU A 132 -9.10 2.08 21.53
C GLU A 132 -8.74 1.55 22.92
N CYS A 133 -7.71 2.13 23.55
CA CYS A 133 -7.36 1.85 24.95
C CYS A 133 -8.51 2.20 25.91
N ALA A 134 -9.18 3.34 25.70
CA ALA A 134 -10.27 3.78 26.56
C ALA A 134 -11.54 2.91 26.42
N LEU A 135 -11.75 2.30 25.25
CA LEU A 135 -12.89 1.42 24.98
C LEU A 135 -12.68 -0.03 25.44
N GLY A 136 -11.53 -0.36 26.05
CA GLY A 136 -11.25 -1.71 26.56
C GLY A 136 -11.20 -2.78 25.48
N ARG A 137 -10.85 -2.40 24.24
CA ARG A 137 -10.56 -3.34 23.15
C ARG A 137 -9.13 -3.92 23.23
N ILE A 138 -8.46 -3.61 24.35
CA ILE A 138 -7.09 -3.94 24.74
C ILE A 138 -7.11 -4.19 26.25
#